data_AF-A0A179GIT3-F1
#
_entry.id   AF-A0A179GIT3-F1
#
_cell.length_a   1.000
_cell.length_b   1.000
_cell.length_c   1.000
_cell.angle_alpha   90.00
_cell.angle_beta   90.00
_cell.angle_gamma   90.00
#
_symmetry.space_group_name_H-M   'P 1'
#
loop_
_entity.id
_entity.type
_entity.pdbx_description
1 polymer ?
#
loop_
_entity_poly.entity_id
_entity_poly.type
_entity_poly.pdbx_seq_one_letter_code
_entity_poly.pdbx_strand_id
1 'polypeptide(L)'
;MSHSYNCLEHAILALGASHVSHSGDAHAGTRALHHRVVAIKLFNEQIGYAPTTTADADALFAAIGCLLSQTTLLPDGIVEYMTLTRVAGFVVNMVTPRFPTSIFHIFTPERHVDLLLGMVAERPKDLALIDSFTASLLLVEEICHQETERRFFSQLRRSIDALRISAQKACEAFIAALLTPTTFNNEEFVEFLKPGNHAGLLLTIHMLLLEYILGQACMGPSDDPKAEYRKNTVIRWTTGLAGSLPPQYQVYIRWPLQYCAVMARQDARSLLNP
;
A
#
# COMPACT_ATOMS: atom_id res chain seq x y z
N MET A 1 -7.02 8.49 -32.12
CA MET A 1 -7.55 7.67 -31.00
C MET A 1 -6.80 7.87 -29.67
N SER A 2 -5.70 8.66 -29.56
CA SER A 2 -5.03 8.88 -28.26
C SER A 2 -5.58 10.04 -27.41
N HIS A 3 -6.35 10.98 -27.97
CA HIS A 3 -6.82 12.16 -27.25
C HIS A 3 -7.87 11.91 -26.14
N SER A 4 -8.47 10.73 -26.06
CA SER A 4 -9.61 10.49 -25.15
C SER A 4 -9.20 10.19 -23.71
N TYR A 5 -7.94 9.80 -23.44
CA TYR A 5 -7.49 9.37 -22.11
C TYR A 5 -6.09 9.88 -21.75
N ASN A 6 -5.82 11.17 -21.99
CA ASN A 6 -4.51 11.80 -21.72
C ASN A 6 -3.98 11.51 -20.30
N CYS A 7 -4.84 11.45 -19.28
CA CYS A 7 -4.44 11.09 -17.92
C CYS A 7 -3.77 9.70 -17.86
N LEU A 8 -4.43 8.69 -18.43
CA LEU A 8 -3.92 7.31 -18.47
C LEU A 8 -2.65 7.23 -19.33
N GLU A 9 -2.61 7.92 -20.48
CA GLU A 9 -1.42 7.96 -21.33
C GLU A 9 -0.20 8.46 -20.56
N HIS A 10 -0.33 9.60 -19.89
CA HIS A 10 0.74 10.16 -19.06
C HIS A 10 1.10 9.24 -17.87
N ALA A 11 0.12 8.57 -17.25
CA ALA A 11 0.39 7.65 -16.14
C ALA A 11 1.20 6.42 -16.60
N ILE A 12 0.89 5.85 -17.77
CA ILE A 12 1.63 4.72 -18.36
C ILE A 12 3.05 5.16 -18.76
N LEU A 13 3.19 6.30 -19.43
CA LEU A 13 4.50 6.84 -19.83
C LEU A 13 5.39 7.13 -18.62
N ALA A 14 4.82 7.68 -17.55
CA ALA A 14 5.52 7.90 -16.29
C ALA A 14 6.01 6.60 -15.65
N LEU A 15 5.16 5.58 -15.59
CA LEU A 15 5.52 4.27 -15.03
C LEU A 15 6.62 3.60 -15.86
N GLY A 16 6.46 3.54 -17.19
CA GLY A 16 7.47 2.97 -18.10
C GLY A 16 8.81 3.68 -18.00
N ALA A 17 8.83 5.02 -18.01
CA ALA A 17 10.05 5.80 -17.85
C ALA A 17 10.69 5.62 -16.47
N SER A 18 9.89 5.42 -15.41
CA SER A 18 10.39 5.14 -14.06
C SER A 18 11.09 3.77 -13.97
N HIS A 19 10.62 2.76 -14.70
CA HIS A 19 11.33 1.48 -14.78
C HIS A 19 12.64 1.59 -15.57
N VAL A 20 12.66 2.37 -16.66
CA VAL A 20 13.88 2.60 -17.46
C VAL A 20 14.91 3.46 -16.71
N SER A 21 14.50 4.41 -15.87
CA SER A 21 15.46 5.19 -15.09
C SER A 21 16.26 4.33 -14.11
N HIS A 22 15.66 3.24 -13.61
CA HIS A 22 16.35 2.26 -12.75
C HIS A 22 17.39 1.42 -13.49
N SER A 23 17.36 1.36 -14.83
CA SER A 23 18.39 0.70 -15.64
C SER A 23 19.56 1.62 -16.03
N GLY A 24 19.57 2.88 -15.59
CA GLY A 24 20.72 3.79 -15.68
C GLY A 24 20.55 5.02 -16.57
N ASP A 25 19.38 5.25 -17.20
CA ASP A 25 19.13 6.47 -17.99
C ASP A 25 18.63 7.62 -17.11
N ALA A 26 19.51 8.57 -16.79
CA ALA A 26 19.18 9.77 -16.01
C ALA A 26 18.11 10.64 -16.71
N HIS A 27 18.07 10.70 -18.04
CA HIS A 27 17.04 11.45 -18.78
C HIS A 27 15.67 10.77 -18.69
N ALA A 28 15.62 9.45 -18.51
CA ALA A 28 14.37 8.75 -18.25
C ALA A 28 13.75 9.16 -16.91
N GLY A 29 14.57 9.46 -15.90
CA GLY A 29 14.09 9.96 -14.61
C GLY A 29 13.37 11.31 -14.72
N THR A 30 13.94 12.27 -15.44
CA THR A 30 13.29 13.58 -15.66
C THR A 30 12.00 13.45 -16.45
N ARG A 31 11.97 12.62 -17.50
CA ARG A 31 10.76 12.35 -18.29
C ARG A 31 9.68 11.69 -17.43
N ALA A 32 10.05 10.73 -16.59
CA ALA A 32 9.14 10.04 -15.68
C ALA A 32 8.44 11.03 -14.73
N LEU A 33 9.21 11.92 -14.09
CA LEU A 33 8.67 12.95 -13.21
C LEU A 33 7.73 13.91 -13.95
N HIS A 34 8.12 14.35 -15.16
CA HIS A 34 7.26 15.22 -15.98
C HIS A 34 5.91 14.56 -16.28
N HIS A 35 5.92 13.33 -16.81
CA HIS A 35 4.68 12.62 -17.12
C HIS A 35 3.85 12.34 -15.85
N ARG A 36 4.48 12.03 -14.72
CA ARG A 36 3.79 11.82 -13.44
C ARG A 36 3.05 13.06 -12.97
N VAL A 37 3.69 14.23 -12.99
CA VAL A 37 3.06 15.50 -12.57
C VAL A 37 1.85 15.81 -13.45
N VAL A 38 1.99 15.65 -14.77
CA VAL A 38 0.87 15.85 -15.70
C VAL A 38 -0.26 14.85 -15.42
N ALA A 39 0.05 13.57 -15.20
CA ALA A 39 -0.93 12.55 -14.87
C ALA A 39 -1.70 12.87 -13.58
N ILE A 40 -1.01 13.27 -12.49
CA ILE A 40 -1.66 13.64 -11.22
C ILE A 40 -2.59 14.84 -11.42
N LYS A 41 -2.15 15.86 -12.17
CA LYS A 41 -2.98 17.03 -12.46
C LYS A 41 -4.26 16.63 -13.20
N LEU A 42 -4.12 15.89 -14.30
CA LEU A 42 -5.26 15.44 -15.10
C LEU A 42 -6.17 14.50 -14.30
N PHE A 43 -5.60 13.64 -13.45
CA PHE A 43 -6.36 12.74 -12.59
C PHE A 43 -7.21 13.52 -11.58
N ASN A 44 -6.65 14.55 -10.94
CA ASN A 44 -7.38 15.40 -10.00
C ASN A 44 -8.52 16.19 -10.68
N GLU A 45 -8.32 16.61 -11.93
CA GLU A 45 -9.39 17.22 -12.73
C GLU A 45 -10.48 16.18 -13.02
N GLN A 46 -10.11 14.97 -13.44
CA GLN A 46 -11.04 13.91 -13.81
C GLN A 46 -11.85 13.37 -12.63
N ILE A 47 -11.24 13.14 -11.46
CA ILE A 47 -11.93 12.57 -10.30
C ILE A 47 -13.02 13.49 -9.72
N GLY A 48 -12.94 14.79 -10.00
CA GLY A 48 -13.99 15.76 -9.68
C GLY A 48 -15.27 15.57 -10.50
N TYR A 49 -15.20 14.81 -11.60
CA TYR A 49 -16.34 14.48 -12.44
C TYR A 49 -16.62 12.97 -12.37
N ALA A 50 -17.89 12.60 -12.17
CA ALA A 50 -18.25 11.19 -12.23
C ALA A 50 -18.03 10.67 -13.67
N PRO A 51 -17.38 9.52 -13.88
CA PRO A 51 -17.26 8.90 -15.20
C PRO A 51 -18.64 8.77 -15.84
N THR A 52 -18.72 9.02 -17.15
CA THR A 52 -19.99 8.95 -17.89
C THR A 52 -20.12 7.68 -18.73
N THR A 53 -18.99 7.10 -19.12
CA THR A 53 -18.93 5.82 -19.85
C THR A 53 -18.07 4.80 -19.10
N THR A 54 -18.25 3.51 -19.41
CA THR A 54 -17.41 2.42 -18.89
C THR A 54 -15.93 2.64 -19.22
N ALA A 55 -15.62 3.16 -20.41
CA ALA A 55 -14.25 3.42 -20.82
C ALA A 55 -13.59 4.56 -20.02
N ASP A 56 -14.34 5.59 -19.62
CA ASP A 56 -13.84 6.64 -18.73
C ASP A 56 -13.54 6.07 -17.33
N ALA A 57 -14.42 5.20 -16.84
CA ALA A 57 -14.26 4.49 -15.59
C ALA A 57 -13.00 3.59 -15.60
N ASP A 58 -12.83 2.80 -16.66
CA ASP A 58 -11.66 1.93 -16.85
C ASP A 58 -10.37 2.75 -16.95
N ALA A 59 -10.40 3.88 -17.67
CA ALA A 59 -9.24 4.75 -17.79
C ALA A 59 -8.85 5.39 -16.44
N LEU A 60 -9.81 5.83 -15.64
CA LEU A 60 -9.58 6.39 -14.31
C LEU A 60 -8.98 5.33 -13.37
N PHE A 61 -9.52 4.11 -13.41
CA PHE A 61 -9.03 2.98 -12.62
C PHE A 61 -7.60 2.59 -13.00
N ALA A 62 -7.32 2.45 -14.30
CA ALA A 62 -5.99 2.15 -14.79
C ALA A 62 -4.96 3.24 -14.45
N ALA A 63 -5.37 4.52 -14.51
CA ALA A 63 -4.52 5.66 -14.17
C ALA A 63 -4.12 5.67 -12.68
N ILE A 64 -5.07 5.46 -11.76
CA ILE A 64 -4.75 5.40 -10.32
C ILE A 64 -3.87 4.18 -10.00
N GLY A 65 -4.09 3.04 -10.66
CA GLY A 65 -3.22 1.87 -10.55
C GLY A 65 -1.78 2.18 -10.95
N CYS A 66 -1.57 2.83 -12.10
CA CYS A 66 -0.24 3.25 -12.56
C CYS A 66 0.43 4.22 -11.58
N LEU A 67 -0.32 5.22 -11.08
CA LEU A 67 0.19 6.21 -10.12
C LEU A 67 0.59 5.57 -8.79
N LEU A 68 -0.20 4.60 -8.31
CA LEU A 68 0.10 3.83 -7.10
C LEU A 68 1.34 2.96 -7.29
N SER A 69 1.47 2.24 -8.41
CA SER A 69 2.68 1.46 -8.72
C SER A 69 3.93 2.32 -8.72
N GLN A 70 3.87 3.53 -9.29
CA GLN A 70 4.99 4.46 -9.29
C GLN A 70 5.45 4.90 -7.88
N THR A 71 4.56 4.93 -6.87
CA THR A 71 4.98 5.26 -5.49
C THR A 71 5.98 4.25 -4.94
N THR A 72 5.92 2.99 -5.39
CA THR A 72 6.88 1.95 -5.01
C THR A 72 8.27 2.16 -5.58
N LEU A 73 8.48 3.24 -6.34
CA LEU A 73 9.76 3.67 -6.89
C LEU A 73 10.27 4.98 -6.24
N LEU A 74 9.52 5.54 -5.28
CA LEU A 74 9.85 6.80 -4.62
C LEU A 74 10.44 6.56 -3.22
N PRO A 75 11.62 7.13 -2.89
CA PRO A 75 12.27 6.90 -1.61
C PRO A 75 11.56 7.54 -0.41
N ASP A 76 10.75 8.59 -0.62
CA ASP A 76 10.01 9.31 0.42
C ASP A 76 8.50 9.32 0.11
N GLY A 77 7.96 8.15 -0.22
CA GLY A 77 6.64 8.00 -0.82
C GLY A 77 5.52 7.56 0.13
N ILE A 78 5.77 7.37 1.43
CA ILE A 78 4.79 6.71 2.34
C ILE A 78 3.46 7.47 2.43
N VAL A 79 3.51 8.80 2.57
CA VAL A 79 2.31 9.64 2.66
C VAL A 79 1.56 9.65 1.33
N GLU A 80 2.28 9.72 0.22
CA GLU A 80 1.69 9.68 -1.12
C GLU A 80 1.07 8.31 -1.42
N TYR A 81 1.74 7.21 -1.07
CA TYR A 81 1.22 5.85 -1.17
C TYR A 81 -0.10 5.70 -0.42
N MET A 82 -0.15 6.15 0.84
CA MET A 82 -1.38 6.08 1.62
C MET A 82 -2.49 6.96 1.03
N THR A 83 -2.14 8.15 0.54
CA THR A 83 -3.08 9.07 -0.13
C THR A 83 -3.67 8.44 -1.39
N LEU A 84 -2.83 7.90 -2.27
CA LEU A 84 -3.28 7.24 -3.49
C LEU A 84 -4.03 5.94 -3.22
N THR A 85 -3.68 5.19 -2.16
CA THR A 85 -4.45 4.01 -1.72
C THR A 85 -5.86 4.41 -1.30
N ARG A 86 -6.00 5.52 -0.54
CA ARG A 86 -7.31 6.06 -0.14
C ARG A 86 -8.13 6.53 -1.34
N VAL A 87 -7.49 7.23 -2.28
CA VAL A 87 -8.10 7.67 -3.54
C VAL A 87 -8.52 6.47 -4.40
N ALA A 88 -7.71 5.43 -4.51
CA ALA A 88 -8.05 4.21 -5.22
C ALA A 88 -9.29 3.54 -4.62
N GLY A 89 -9.39 3.46 -3.29
CA GLY A 89 -10.61 2.97 -2.62
C GLY A 89 -11.86 3.79 -2.95
N PHE A 90 -11.73 5.11 -3.06
CA PHE A 90 -12.82 5.98 -3.50
C PHE A 90 -13.21 5.74 -4.97
N VAL A 91 -12.22 5.59 -5.87
CA VAL A 91 -12.48 5.26 -7.29
C VAL A 91 -13.19 3.92 -7.40
N VAL A 92 -12.72 2.88 -6.71
CA VAL A 92 -13.37 1.56 -6.65
C VAL A 92 -14.84 1.69 -6.23
N ASN A 93 -15.12 2.41 -5.15
CA ASN A 93 -16.48 2.56 -4.63
C ASN A 93 -17.38 3.44 -5.51
N MET A 94 -16.82 4.42 -6.22
CA MET A 94 -17.57 5.27 -7.17
C MET A 94 -17.89 4.53 -8.47
N VAL A 95 -16.90 3.83 -9.02
CA VAL A 95 -16.92 3.28 -10.38
C VAL A 95 -17.64 1.93 -10.43
N THR A 96 -17.26 1.02 -9.54
CA THR A 96 -17.64 -0.39 -9.70
C THR A 96 -19.15 -0.65 -9.63
N PRO A 97 -19.93 0.00 -8.73
CA PRO A 97 -21.38 -0.17 -8.70
C PRO A 97 -22.12 0.36 -9.94
N ARG A 98 -21.52 1.32 -10.67
CA ARG A 98 -22.15 2.02 -11.80
C ARG A 98 -21.83 1.40 -13.16
N PHE A 99 -20.73 0.66 -13.25
CA PHE A 99 -20.20 0.13 -14.51
C PHE A 99 -19.94 -1.39 -14.42
N PRO A 100 -20.99 -2.24 -14.45
CA PRO A 100 -20.85 -3.69 -14.29
C PRO A 100 -20.09 -4.37 -15.45
N THR A 101 -19.93 -3.69 -16.59
CA THR A 101 -19.17 -4.17 -17.75
C THR A 101 -17.70 -3.70 -17.76
N SER A 102 -17.27 -2.95 -16.74
CA SER A 102 -15.88 -2.52 -16.57
C SER A 102 -14.94 -3.72 -16.58
N ILE A 103 -13.76 -3.60 -17.20
CA ILE A 103 -12.74 -4.65 -17.11
C ILE A 103 -12.23 -4.81 -15.66
N PHE A 104 -12.40 -3.78 -14.84
CA PHE A 104 -12.06 -3.75 -13.43
C PHE A 104 -13.25 -4.10 -12.51
N HIS A 105 -14.36 -4.61 -13.06
CA HIS A 105 -15.54 -5.01 -12.26
C HIS A 105 -15.24 -6.09 -11.21
N ILE A 106 -14.11 -6.80 -11.32
CA ILE A 106 -13.62 -7.76 -10.32
C ILE A 106 -13.07 -7.09 -9.05
N PHE A 107 -12.76 -5.80 -9.11
CA PHE A 107 -12.23 -5.03 -7.99
C PHE A 107 -13.33 -4.44 -7.10
N THR A 108 -14.58 -4.96 -7.11
CA THR A 108 -15.53 -4.60 -6.04
C THR A 108 -14.92 -4.99 -4.69
N PRO A 109 -15.25 -4.29 -3.59
CA PRO A 109 -14.77 -4.67 -2.27
C PRO A 109 -14.98 -6.15 -1.96
N GLU A 110 -16.13 -6.72 -2.35
CA GLU A 110 -16.47 -8.12 -2.10
C GLU A 110 -15.68 -9.08 -3.00
N ARG A 111 -15.67 -8.85 -4.32
CA ARG A 111 -14.98 -9.75 -5.26
C ARG A 111 -13.47 -9.68 -5.14
N HIS A 112 -12.92 -8.50 -4.82
CA HIS A 112 -11.49 -8.35 -4.55
C HIS A 112 -11.09 -9.14 -3.30
N VAL A 113 -11.88 -9.05 -2.23
CA VAL A 113 -11.66 -9.85 -1.02
C VAL A 113 -11.73 -11.33 -1.35
N ASP A 114 -12.78 -11.78 -2.03
CA ASP A 114 -12.92 -13.19 -2.42
C ASP A 114 -11.75 -13.70 -3.25
N LEU A 115 -11.24 -12.88 -4.18
CA LEU A 115 -10.11 -13.22 -5.03
C LEU A 115 -8.80 -13.31 -4.23
N LEU A 116 -8.55 -12.37 -3.31
CA LEU A 116 -7.39 -12.45 -2.41
C LEU A 116 -7.47 -13.68 -1.51
N LEU A 117 -8.65 -13.97 -0.95
CA LEU A 117 -8.85 -15.13 -0.07
C LEU A 117 -8.75 -16.46 -0.83
N GLY A 118 -9.19 -16.52 -2.08
CA GLY A 118 -9.06 -17.69 -2.95
C GLY A 118 -7.60 -18.07 -3.24
N MET A 119 -6.66 -17.14 -3.08
CA MET A 119 -5.23 -17.37 -3.25
C MET A 119 -4.52 -17.78 -1.96
N VAL A 120 -5.22 -17.75 -0.81
CA VAL A 120 -4.62 -18.05 0.49
C VAL A 120 -4.39 -19.56 0.64
N ALA A 121 -3.13 -19.92 0.87
CA ALA A 121 -2.70 -21.25 1.27
C ALA A 121 -2.10 -21.20 2.67
N GLU A 122 -2.48 -22.14 3.54
CA GLU A 122 -1.91 -22.23 4.88
C GLU A 122 -0.45 -22.70 4.82
N ARG A 123 0.47 -21.90 5.35
CA ARG A 123 1.92 -22.23 5.43
C ARG A 123 2.38 -22.35 6.88
N PRO A 124 3.51 -23.00 7.14
CA PRO A 124 4.13 -23.00 8.46
C PRO A 124 4.36 -21.56 8.95
N LYS A 125 3.91 -21.28 10.17
CA LYS A 125 4.01 -19.96 10.80
C LYS A 125 5.25 -19.90 11.68
N ASP A 126 5.98 -18.81 11.57
CA ASP A 126 7.02 -18.47 12.53
C ASP A 126 6.36 -17.79 13.74
N LEU A 127 6.08 -18.58 14.79
CA LEU A 127 5.45 -18.07 16.01
C LEU A 127 6.32 -17.03 16.73
N ALA A 128 7.65 -17.17 16.67
CA ALA A 128 8.56 -16.20 17.28
C ALA A 128 8.52 -14.86 16.54
N LEU A 129 8.42 -14.90 15.20
CA LEU A 129 8.20 -13.70 14.40
C LEU A 129 6.86 -13.04 14.76
N ILE A 130 5.78 -13.82 14.86
CA ILE A 130 4.44 -13.33 15.26
C ILE A 130 4.50 -12.66 16.63
N ASP A 131 5.12 -13.29 17.63
CA ASP A 131 5.25 -12.77 18.98
C ASP A 131 6.08 -11.48 19.01
N SER A 132 7.19 -11.44 18.25
CA SER A 132 8.05 -10.26 18.18
C SER A 132 7.38 -9.07 17.46
N PHE A 133 6.64 -9.30 16.36
CA PHE A 133 5.81 -8.28 15.72
C PHE A 133 4.75 -7.77 16.68
N THR A 134 4.08 -8.69 17.40
CA THR A 134 3.05 -8.35 18.38
C THR A 134 3.61 -7.44 19.47
N ALA A 135 4.80 -7.76 20.00
CA ALA A 135 5.48 -6.94 21.00
C ALA A 135 5.85 -5.55 20.45
N SER A 136 6.37 -5.48 19.21
CA SER A 136 6.66 -4.19 18.55
C SER A 136 5.41 -3.34 18.38
N LEU A 137 4.31 -3.94 17.93
CA LEU A 137 3.05 -3.23 17.74
C LEU A 137 2.49 -2.70 19.07
N LEU A 138 2.57 -3.49 20.16
CA LEU A 138 2.17 -3.06 21.50
C LEU A 138 2.95 -1.85 22.01
N LEU A 139 4.25 -1.74 21.70
CA LEU A 139 5.01 -0.55 22.06
C LEU A 139 4.44 0.70 21.37
N VAL A 140 4.04 0.59 20.10
CA VAL A 140 3.42 1.73 19.37
C VAL A 140 2.07 2.11 19.97
N GLU A 141 1.33 1.17 20.56
CA GLU A 141 0.05 1.44 21.24
C GLU A 141 0.19 2.52 22.33
N GLU A 142 1.32 2.53 23.05
CA GLU A 142 1.57 3.45 24.17
C GLU A 142 1.56 4.92 23.74
N ILE A 143 1.86 5.20 22.46
CA ILE A 143 1.88 6.53 21.88
C ILE A 143 0.68 6.82 20.98
N CYS A 144 -0.27 5.89 20.87
CA CYS A 144 -1.54 6.10 20.18
C CYS A 144 -2.47 6.94 21.05
N HIS A 145 -2.58 8.23 20.75
CA HIS A 145 -3.41 9.16 21.49
C HIS A 145 -4.73 9.45 20.77
N GLN A 146 -4.71 9.49 19.43
CA GLN A 146 -5.87 9.82 18.61
C GLN A 146 -6.75 8.59 18.34
N GLU A 147 -8.04 8.81 18.08
CA GLU A 147 -8.99 7.73 17.79
C GLU A 147 -8.64 7.00 16.48
N THR A 148 -8.18 7.72 15.47
CA THR A 148 -7.74 7.14 14.18
C THR A 148 -6.57 6.17 14.36
N GLU A 149 -5.59 6.53 15.21
CA GLU A 149 -4.45 5.70 15.57
C GLU A 149 -4.91 4.42 16.29
N ARG A 150 -5.78 4.55 17.30
CA ARG A 150 -6.32 3.40 18.06
C ARG A 150 -7.14 2.46 17.17
N ARG A 151 -7.97 3.01 16.29
CA ARG A 151 -8.75 2.24 15.31
C ARG A 151 -7.84 1.47 14.36
N PHE A 152 -6.83 2.13 13.79
CA PHE A 152 -5.90 1.50 12.87
C PHE A 152 -5.04 0.42 13.56
N PHE A 153 -4.50 0.73 14.74
CA PHE A 153 -3.81 -0.22 15.61
C PHE A 153 -4.66 -1.48 15.88
N SER A 154 -5.93 -1.31 16.26
CA SER A 154 -6.82 -2.44 16.57
C SER A 154 -6.97 -3.40 15.40
N GLN A 155 -7.04 -2.88 14.16
CA GLN A 155 -7.15 -3.72 12.96
C GLN A 155 -5.85 -4.47 12.66
N LEU A 156 -4.69 -3.82 12.80
CA LEU A 156 -3.39 -4.50 12.68
C LEU A 156 -3.23 -5.60 13.73
N ARG A 157 -3.66 -5.31 14.96
CA ARG A 157 -3.61 -6.27 16.07
C ARG A 157 -4.49 -7.49 15.82
N ARG A 158 -5.73 -7.26 15.35
CA ARG A 158 -6.65 -8.35 14.95
C ARG A 158 -6.05 -9.24 13.88
N SER A 159 -5.39 -8.67 12.89
CA SER A 159 -4.77 -9.44 11.79
C SER A 159 -3.63 -10.34 12.27
N ILE A 160 -2.69 -9.81 13.08
CA ILE A 160 -1.59 -10.64 13.59
C ILE A 160 -2.07 -11.70 14.59
N ASP A 161 -3.06 -11.39 15.44
CA ASP A 161 -3.64 -12.38 16.36
C ASP A 161 -4.39 -13.48 15.61
N ALA A 162 -5.12 -13.12 14.54
CA ALA A 162 -5.82 -14.07 13.68
C ALA A 162 -4.85 -15.01 12.95
N LEU A 163 -3.62 -14.57 12.65
CA LEU A 163 -2.61 -15.41 12.01
C LEU A 163 -2.27 -16.64 12.84
N ARG A 164 -2.31 -16.57 14.17
CA ARG A 164 -2.14 -17.75 15.03
C ARG A 164 -3.22 -18.81 14.79
N ILE A 165 -4.40 -18.41 14.33
CA ILE A 165 -5.54 -19.28 14.09
C ILE A 165 -5.48 -19.84 12.65
N SER A 166 -5.52 -18.96 11.64
CA SER A 166 -5.43 -19.36 10.23
C SER A 166 -4.94 -18.22 9.35
N ALA A 167 -4.28 -18.57 8.25
CA ALA A 167 -3.84 -17.65 7.22
C ALA A 167 -5.03 -16.84 6.65
N GLN A 168 -6.14 -17.52 6.39
CA GLN A 168 -7.34 -16.89 5.82
C GLN A 168 -7.91 -15.80 6.73
N LYS A 169 -8.11 -16.07 8.03
CA LYS A 169 -8.63 -15.07 8.98
C LYS A 169 -7.70 -13.88 9.13
N ALA A 170 -6.39 -14.13 9.06
CA ALA A 170 -5.39 -13.08 9.11
C ALA A 170 -5.47 -12.16 7.88
N CYS A 171 -5.66 -12.74 6.69
CA CYS A 171 -5.88 -12.00 5.44
C CYS A 171 -7.18 -11.18 5.49
N GLU A 172 -8.29 -11.77 5.92
CA GLU A 172 -9.57 -11.05 6.08
C GLU A 172 -9.39 -9.82 6.99
N ALA A 173 -8.77 -10.02 8.15
CA ALA A 173 -8.50 -8.95 9.10
C ALA A 173 -7.48 -7.92 8.56
N PHE A 174 -6.50 -8.36 7.76
CA PHE A 174 -5.56 -7.44 7.12
C PHE A 174 -6.23 -6.56 6.07
N ILE A 175 -7.13 -7.10 5.26
CA ILE A 175 -7.88 -6.31 4.27
C ILE A 175 -8.71 -5.24 4.99
N ALA A 176 -9.34 -5.57 6.12
CA ALA A 176 -10.01 -4.59 6.96
C ALA A 176 -9.04 -3.49 7.47
N ALA A 177 -7.83 -3.86 7.86
CA ALA A 177 -6.79 -2.90 8.23
C ALA A 177 -6.41 -2.00 7.04
N LEU A 178 -6.14 -2.57 5.87
CA LEU A 178 -5.79 -1.84 4.64
C LEU A 178 -6.86 -0.81 4.24
N LEU A 179 -8.14 -1.15 4.42
CA LEU A 179 -9.26 -0.28 4.07
C LEU A 179 -9.58 0.76 5.15
N THR A 180 -9.05 0.63 6.37
CA THR A 180 -9.36 1.53 7.49
C THR A 180 -9.11 3.02 7.16
N PRO A 181 -7.99 3.43 6.52
CA PRO A 181 -7.76 4.83 6.17
C PRO A 181 -8.82 5.41 5.21
N THR A 182 -9.51 4.58 4.43
CA THR A 182 -10.60 5.03 3.54
C THR A 182 -11.83 5.51 4.34
N THR A 183 -11.95 5.06 5.59
CA THR A 183 -13.05 5.41 6.49
C THR A 183 -12.82 6.70 7.27
N PHE A 184 -11.60 7.25 7.23
CA PHE A 184 -11.29 8.51 7.87
C PHE A 184 -11.85 9.66 7.05
N ASN A 185 -12.34 10.69 7.73
CA ASN A 185 -12.64 11.95 7.06
C ASN A 185 -11.33 12.63 6.62
N ASN A 186 -11.43 13.73 5.86
CA ASN A 186 -10.23 14.38 5.30
C ASN A 186 -9.30 14.95 6.36
N GLU A 187 -9.84 15.57 7.41
CA GLU A 187 -9.04 16.15 8.49
C GLU A 187 -8.34 15.06 9.30
N GLU A 188 -9.09 14.02 9.67
CA GLU A 188 -8.58 12.82 10.34
C GLU A 188 -7.43 12.17 9.56
N PHE A 189 -7.59 12.00 8.26
CA PHE A 189 -6.59 11.37 7.40
C PHE A 189 -5.32 12.22 7.28
N VAL A 190 -5.47 13.54 7.11
CA VAL A 190 -4.33 14.46 7.02
C VAL A 190 -3.57 14.52 8.34
N GLU A 191 -4.27 14.58 9.48
CA GLU A 191 -3.62 14.60 10.79
C GLU A 191 -2.95 13.25 11.12
N PHE A 192 -3.53 12.13 10.67
CA PHE A 192 -2.96 10.79 10.83
C PHE A 192 -1.61 10.62 10.12
N LEU A 193 -1.44 11.20 8.92
CA LEU A 193 -0.21 11.08 8.12
C LEU A 193 0.74 12.28 8.24
N LYS A 194 0.43 13.22 9.14
CA LYS A 194 1.25 14.41 9.33
C LYS A 194 2.65 14.02 9.81
N PRO A 195 3.73 14.68 9.34
CA PRO A 195 5.10 14.35 9.74
C PRO A 195 5.35 14.33 11.26
N GLY A 196 4.60 15.12 12.04
CA GLY A 196 4.67 15.14 13.50
C GLY A 196 3.84 14.07 14.21
N ASN A 197 2.94 13.37 13.50
CA ASN A 197 2.18 12.25 14.03
C ASN A 197 3.00 10.97 13.87
N HIS A 198 3.93 10.75 14.81
CA HIS A 198 4.81 9.59 14.76
C HIS A 198 4.06 8.27 14.96
N ALA A 199 2.99 8.24 15.75
CA ALA A 199 2.17 7.04 15.94
C ALA A 199 1.55 6.59 14.61
N GLY A 200 0.91 7.50 13.87
CA GLY A 200 0.30 7.19 12.57
C GLY A 200 1.32 6.68 11.53
N LEU A 201 2.49 7.32 11.46
CA LEU A 201 3.57 6.88 10.56
C LEU A 201 4.14 5.50 10.96
N LEU A 202 4.35 5.26 12.25
CA LEU A 202 4.83 3.97 12.77
C LEU A 202 3.81 2.86 12.52
N LEU A 203 2.53 3.10 12.74
CA LEU A 203 1.48 2.13 12.42
C LEU A 203 1.42 1.84 10.91
N THR A 204 1.64 2.86 10.07
CA THR A 204 1.71 2.67 8.61
C THR A 204 2.88 1.76 8.22
N ILE A 205 4.05 1.93 8.82
CA ILE A 205 5.18 1.00 8.63
C ILE A 205 4.81 -0.41 9.10
N HIS A 206 4.19 -0.57 10.26
CA HIS A 206 3.77 -1.89 10.74
C HIS A 206 2.77 -2.56 9.80
N MET A 207 1.83 -1.81 9.20
CA MET A 207 0.92 -2.34 8.18
C MET A 207 1.67 -2.88 6.97
N LEU A 208 2.63 -2.10 6.44
CA LEU A 208 3.44 -2.52 5.29
C LEU A 208 4.28 -3.76 5.60
N LEU A 209 4.88 -3.84 6.79
CA LEU A 209 5.66 -5.01 7.19
C LEU A 209 4.77 -6.24 7.43
N LEU A 210 3.56 -6.05 7.99
CA LEU A 210 2.58 -7.12 8.18
C LEU A 210 2.14 -7.74 6.85
N GLU A 211 2.05 -6.95 5.78
CA GLU A 211 1.78 -7.43 4.42
C GLU A 211 2.76 -8.53 3.99
N TYR A 212 4.05 -8.37 4.33
CA TYR A 212 5.10 -9.35 4.01
C TYR A 212 5.04 -10.56 4.93
N ILE A 213 4.83 -10.38 6.23
CA ILE A 213 4.63 -11.50 7.17
C ILE A 213 3.49 -12.41 6.70
N LEU A 214 2.37 -11.79 6.32
CA LEU A 214 1.22 -12.51 5.78
C LEU A 214 1.53 -13.14 4.42
N GLY A 215 2.24 -12.46 3.52
CA GLY A 215 2.69 -13.05 2.26
C GLY A 215 3.46 -14.36 2.47
N GLN A 216 4.36 -14.41 3.47
CA GLN A 216 5.11 -15.63 3.78
C GLN A 216 4.22 -16.77 4.31
N ALA A 217 3.19 -16.42 5.10
CA ALA A 217 2.31 -17.36 5.78
C ALA A 217 1.10 -17.81 4.94
N CYS A 218 0.73 -17.03 3.93
CA CYS A 218 -0.50 -17.19 3.15
C CYS A 218 -0.23 -17.60 1.69
N MET A 219 1.00 -17.53 1.20
CA MET A 219 1.32 -17.81 -0.21
C MET A 219 2.49 -18.77 -0.34
N GLY A 220 2.44 -19.63 -1.35
CA GLY A 220 3.59 -20.45 -1.75
C GLY A 220 4.72 -19.59 -2.32
N PRO A 221 5.97 -20.08 -2.32
CA PRO A 221 7.02 -19.49 -3.16
C PRO A 221 6.58 -19.55 -4.63
N SER A 222 6.80 -18.47 -5.37
CA SER A 222 6.55 -18.40 -6.82
C SER A 222 7.88 -18.52 -7.56
N ASP A 223 7.85 -19.18 -8.72
CA ASP A 223 9.03 -19.39 -9.58
C ASP A 223 9.39 -18.15 -10.42
N ASP A 224 8.51 -17.14 -10.48
CA ASP A 224 8.73 -15.94 -11.30
C ASP A 224 9.62 -14.89 -10.62
N PRO A 225 10.49 -14.18 -11.38
CA PRO A 225 11.29 -13.09 -10.85
C PRO A 225 10.39 -11.96 -10.35
N LYS A 226 10.17 -11.91 -9.04
CA LYS A 226 9.34 -10.88 -8.42
C LYS A 226 10.04 -9.52 -8.47
N ALA A 227 9.27 -8.51 -8.85
CA ALA A 227 9.69 -7.11 -8.78
C ALA A 227 10.03 -6.71 -7.33
N GLU A 228 11.31 -6.79 -6.96
CA GLU A 228 11.80 -6.45 -5.61
C GLU A 228 11.65 -4.97 -5.26
N TYR A 229 11.25 -4.12 -6.21
CA TYR A 229 11.12 -2.67 -6.04
C TYR A 229 10.24 -2.31 -4.83
N ARG A 230 9.07 -2.93 -4.67
CA ARG A 230 8.19 -2.65 -3.53
C ARG A 230 8.84 -3.02 -2.20
N LYS A 231 9.44 -4.22 -2.10
CA LYS A 231 10.17 -4.69 -0.92
C LYS A 231 11.26 -3.70 -0.53
N ASN A 232 12.10 -3.34 -1.50
CA ASN A 232 13.21 -2.42 -1.31
C ASN A 232 12.72 -1.02 -0.91
N THR A 233 11.59 -0.56 -1.45
CA THR A 233 11.01 0.73 -1.10
C THR A 233 10.40 0.76 0.29
N VAL A 234 9.73 -0.31 0.74
CA VAL A 234 9.26 -0.41 2.13
C VAL A 234 10.43 -0.41 3.12
N ILE A 235 11.54 -1.08 2.79
CA ILE A 235 12.79 -0.99 3.59
C ILE A 235 13.28 0.46 3.63
N ARG A 236 13.35 1.13 2.48
CA ARG A 236 13.78 2.54 2.40
C ARG A 236 12.88 3.46 3.22
N TRP A 237 11.56 3.34 3.12
CA TRP A 237 10.61 4.11 3.92
C TRP A 237 10.81 3.87 5.42
N THR A 238 11.03 2.62 5.82
CA THR A 238 11.30 2.28 7.23
C THR A 238 12.59 2.93 7.71
N THR A 239 13.67 2.86 6.91
CA THR A 239 14.95 3.49 7.25
C THR A 239 14.90 5.02 7.23
N GLY A 240 14.16 5.61 6.29
CA GLY A 240 13.96 7.04 6.18
C GLY A 240 13.17 7.58 7.38
N LEU A 241 12.08 6.90 7.75
CA LEU A 241 11.33 7.24 8.96
C LEU A 241 12.24 7.17 10.19
N ALA A 242 13.03 6.10 10.35
CA ALA A 242 13.98 5.97 11.45
C ALA A 242 14.98 7.14 11.52
N GLY A 243 15.50 7.60 10.38
CA GLY A 243 16.41 8.76 10.32
C GLY A 243 15.73 10.09 10.69
N SER A 244 14.40 10.19 10.51
CA SER A 244 13.63 11.40 10.80
C SER A 244 13.03 11.44 12.21
N LEU A 245 12.94 10.30 12.90
CA LEU A 245 12.29 10.20 14.21
C LEU A 245 13.12 10.87 15.31
N PRO A 246 12.49 11.67 16.20
CA PRO A 246 13.16 12.18 17.39
C PRO A 246 13.69 11.05 18.30
N PRO A 247 14.73 11.31 19.12
CA PRO A 247 15.38 10.28 19.94
C PRO A 247 14.43 9.46 20.81
N GLN A 248 13.40 10.10 21.39
CA GLN A 248 12.42 9.42 22.23
C GLN A 248 11.54 8.40 21.49
N TYR A 249 11.41 8.52 20.16
CA TYR A 249 10.62 7.59 19.34
C TYR A 249 11.44 6.47 18.71
N GLN A 250 12.77 6.49 18.84
CA GLN A 250 13.67 5.49 18.25
C GLN A 250 13.42 4.07 18.80
N VAL A 251 12.86 3.95 20.01
CA VAL A 251 12.50 2.64 20.57
C VAL A 251 11.44 1.92 19.73
N TYR A 252 10.49 2.66 19.16
CA TYR A 252 9.34 2.10 18.42
C TYR A 252 9.68 1.63 17.00
N ILE A 253 10.77 2.14 16.40
CA ILE A 253 11.22 1.76 15.05
C ILE A 253 12.28 0.65 15.06
N ARG A 254 12.80 0.28 16.24
CA ARG A 254 13.89 -0.69 16.38
C ARG A 254 13.56 -2.06 15.78
N TRP A 255 12.42 -2.63 16.16
CA TRP A 255 11.99 -3.93 15.64
C TRP A 255 11.67 -3.87 14.13
N PRO A 256 10.94 -2.85 13.61
CA PRO A 256 10.77 -2.66 12.17
C PRO A 256 12.08 -2.69 11.37
N LEU A 257 13.14 -2.05 11.86
CA LEU A 257 14.46 -2.08 11.22
C LEU A 257 15.11 -3.47 11.26
N GLN A 258 14.99 -4.18 12.38
CA GLN A 258 15.49 -5.56 12.50
C GLN A 258 14.78 -6.50 11.53
N TYR A 259 13.45 -6.37 11.42
CA TYR A 259 12.68 -7.17 10.48
C TYR A 259 12.99 -6.81 9.02
N CYS A 260 13.23 -5.53 8.70
CA CYS A 260 13.70 -5.14 7.36
C CYS A 260 14.99 -5.85 6.94
N ALA A 261 15.92 -6.08 7.88
CA ALA A 261 17.16 -6.82 7.59
C ALA A 261 16.91 -8.31 7.29
N VAL A 262 15.87 -8.91 7.90
CA VAL A 262 15.39 -10.27 7.58
C VAL A 262 14.70 -10.27 6.22
N MET A 263 13.76 -9.36 6.02
CA MET A 263 12.97 -9.21 4.80
C MET A 263 13.85 -8.99 3.56
N ALA A 264 14.95 -8.22 3.68
CA ALA A 264 15.91 -8.03 2.60
C ALA A 264 16.47 -9.34 2.02
N ARG A 265 16.54 -10.40 2.84
CA ARG A 265 17.05 -11.74 2.46
C ARG A 265 15.94 -12.71 2.06
N GLN A 266 14.68 -12.32 2.20
CA GLN A 266 13.51 -13.13 1.84
C GLN A 266 13.05 -12.81 0.42
N ASP A 267 12.26 -13.72 -0.14
CA ASP A 267 11.55 -13.48 -1.39
C ASP A 267 10.53 -12.32 -1.21
N ALA A 268 10.22 -11.63 -2.31
CA ALA A 268 9.39 -10.42 -2.26
C ALA A 268 7.87 -10.71 -2.19
N ARG A 269 7.45 -11.92 -1.75
CA ARG A 269 6.03 -12.26 -1.65
C ARG A 269 5.36 -11.42 -0.56
N SER A 270 4.27 -10.77 -0.93
CA SER A 270 3.44 -9.96 -0.05
C SER A 270 1.97 -10.22 -0.37
N LEU A 271 1.08 -10.02 0.61
CA LEU A 271 -0.33 -10.34 0.44
C LEU A 271 -1.01 -9.58 -0.73
N LEU A 272 -0.53 -8.38 -1.08
CA LEU A 272 -1.07 -7.57 -2.17
C LEU A 272 -0.32 -7.76 -3.50
N ASN A 273 0.74 -8.56 -3.52
CA ASN A 273 1.52 -8.89 -4.70
C ASN A 273 1.85 -10.40 -4.73
N PRO A 274 0.83 -11.25 -4.97
CA PRO A 274 0.96 -12.71 -4.95
C PRO A 274 2.00 -13.27 -5.93
#